data_AF-A0A821SIP4-F1
#
_entry.id   AF-A0A821SIP4-F1
#
_cell.length_a   1.000
_cell.length_b   1.000
_cell.length_c   1.000
_cell.angle_alpha   90.00
_cell.angle_beta   90.00
_cell.angle_gamma   90.00
#
_symmetry.space_group_name_H-M   'P 1'
#
loop_
_entity.id
_entity.type
_entity.pdbx_description
1 polymer ?
#
loop_
_entity_poly.entity_id
_entity_poly.type
_entity_poly.pdbx_seq_one_letter_code
_entity_poly.pdbx_strand_id
1 'polypeptide(L)'
;MSVHGQVKVRTSAEQKAARERQRAEKLRLYLTQYESILNNRHLIDSFQLLKQTENILIDHPDCFTLWNIRRESIIKLNDDQLKEYLEKELQFTQICLKSNPQSYSCWYQRQWCLKLLKE
;
A
#
# COMPACT_ATOMS: atom_id res chain seq x y z
N MET A 1 -2.11 11.49 0.18
CA MET A 1 -2.31 12.96 0.20
C MET A 1 -2.63 13.38 1.63
N SER A 2 -1.78 14.18 2.29
CA SER A 2 -2.10 14.70 3.62
C SER A 2 -3.32 15.60 3.55
N VAL A 3 -4.40 15.23 4.23
CA VAL A 3 -5.60 16.08 4.42
C VAL A 3 -5.38 17.15 5.50
N HIS A 4 -4.28 17.03 6.25
CA HIS A 4 -3.90 17.95 7.32
C HIS A 4 -2.90 18.99 6.81
N GLY A 5 -3.07 20.24 7.24
CA GLY A 5 -2.14 21.33 6.94
C GLY A 5 -2.15 21.78 5.47
N GLN A 6 -3.19 21.46 4.69
CA GLN A 6 -3.26 21.91 3.29
C GLN A 6 -3.48 23.42 3.21
N VAL A 7 -2.47 24.14 2.69
CA VAL A 7 -2.55 25.58 2.45
C VAL A 7 -3.54 25.85 1.30
N LYS A 8 -4.50 26.75 1.53
CA LYS A 8 -5.42 27.21 0.48
C LYS A 8 -4.67 28.17 -0.45
N VAL A 9 -4.35 27.70 -1.65
CA VAL A 9 -3.69 28.50 -2.70
C VAL A 9 -4.72 28.91 -3.75
N ARG A 10 -4.78 30.20 -4.10
CA ARG A 10 -5.53 30.68 -5.27
C ARG A 10 -4.87 30.14 -6.54
N THR A 11 -5.58 29.28 -7.27
CA THR A 11 -5.12 28.71 -8.54
C THR A 11 -5.92 29.26 -9.70
N SER A 12 -5.26 29.49 -10.85
CA SER A 12 -5.93 29.83 -12.12
C SER A 12 -6.86 28.68 -12.57
N ALA A 13 -7.88 29.01 -13.39
CA ALA A 13 -8.77 28.03 -14.01
C ALA A 13 -8.00 26.96 -14.81
N GLU A 14 -6.96 27.36 -15.54
CA GLU A 14 -6.11 26.44 -16.32
C GLU A 14 -5.34 25.47 -15.42
N GLN A 15 -4.71 25.99 -14.35
CA GLN A 15 -3.98 25.18 -13.37
C GLN A 15 -4.91 24.18 -12.65
N LYS A 16 -6.14 24.61 -12.34
CA LYS A 16 -7.16 23.74 -11.75
C LYS A 16 -7.53 22.61 -12.71
N ALA A 17 -7.83 22.91 -13.97
CA ALA A 17 -8.15 21.92 -14.99
C ALA A 17 -7.00 20.94 -15.26
N ALA A 18 -5.74 21.38 -15.21
CA ALA A 18 -4.57 20.52 -15.32
C ALA A 18 -4.44 19.55 -14.12
N ARG A 19 -4.65 20.05 -12.89
CA ARG A 19 -4.64 19.20 -11.67
C ARG A 19 -5.78 18.19 -11.67
N GLU A 20 -6.96 18.57 -12.13
CA GLU A 20 -8.11 17.67 -12.25
C GLU A 20 -7.84 16.54 -13.25
N ARG A 21 -7.26 16.87 -14.43
CA ARG A 21 -6.82 15.85 -15.40
C ARG A 21 -5.80 14.88 -14.81
N GLN A 22 -4.79 15.38 -14.10
CA GLN A 22 -3.78 14.53 -13.45
C GLN A 22 -4.39 13.65 -12.35
N ARG A 23 -5.34 14.18 -11.57
CA ARG A 23 -6.05 13.42 -10.53
C ARG A 23 -6.93 12.34 -11.13
N ALA A 24 -7.64 12.64 -12.22
CA ALA A 24 -8.49 11.67 -12.91
C ALA A 24 -7.67 10.49 -13.45
N GLU A 25 -6.50 10.75 -14.04
CA GLU A 25 -5.64 9.68 -14.53
C GLU A 25 -5.06 8.83 -13.39
N LYS A 26 -4.59 9.46 -12.30
CA LYS A 26 -4.12 8.71 -11.11
C LYS A 26 -5.24 7.87 -10.50
N LEU A 27 -6.45 8.41 -10.41
CA LEU A 27 -7.62 7.68 -9.91
C LEU A 27 -7.96 6.49 -10.80
N ARG A 28 -7.93 6.67 -12.13
CA ARG A 28 -8.16 5.59 -13.10
C ARG A 28 -7.16 4.46 -12.87
N LEU A 29 -5.86 4.77 -12.81
CA LEU A 29 -4.79 3.80 -12.58
C LEU A 29 -4.95 3.08 -11.23
N TYR A 30 -5.28 3.82 -10.17
CA TYR A 30 -5.53 3.24 -8.85
C TYR A 30 -6.70 2.25 -8.88
N LEU A 31 -7.85 2.65 -9.44
CA LEU A 31 -9.05 1.81 -9.48
C LEU A 31 -8.81 0.54 -10.31
N THR A 32 -8.20 0.67 -11.49
CA THR A 32 -7.87 -0.48 -12.34
C THR A 32 -6.96 -1.47 -11.62
N GLN A 33 -5.90 -1.01 -10.94
CA GLN A 33 -5.00 -1.89 -10.20
C GLN A 33 -5.70 -2.52 -8.99
N TYR A 34 -6.48 -1.74 -8.24
CA TYR A 34 -7.20 -2.21 -7.06
C TYR A 34 -8.23 -3.29 -7.42
N GLU A 35 -9.03 -3.06 -8.46
CA GLU A 35 -9.99 -4.05 -8.97
C GLU A 35 -9.29 -5.30 -9.49
N SER A 36 -8.17 -5.15 -10.20
CA SER A 36 -7.37 -6.29 -10.67
C SER A 36 -6.89 -7.16 -9.50
N ILE A 37 -6.42 -6.55 -8.42
CA ILE A 37 -6.00 -7.28 -7.21
C ILE A 37 -7.19 -8.02 -6.60
N LEU A 38 -8.32 -7.35 -6.40
CA LEU A 38 -9.49 -7.96 -5.76
C LEU A 38 -10.06 -9.14 -6.55
N ASN A 39 -10.15 -8.99 -7.87
CA ASN A 39 -10.73 -10.01 -8.74
C ASN A 39 -9.79 -11.20 -8.95
N ASN A 40 -8.47 -10.98 -8.95
CA ASN A 40 -7.49 -12.01 -9.30
C ASN A 40 -6.73 -12.59 -8.10
N ARG A 41 -6.93 -12.10 -6.86
CA ARG A 41 -6.17 -12.54 -5.66
C ARG A 41 -6.18 -14.04 -5.37
N HIS A 42 -7.16 -14.77 -5.89
CA HIS A 42 -7.27 -16.23 -5.72
C HIS A 42 -6.63 -17.02 -6.88
N LEU A 43 -6.28 -16.34 -7.97
CA LEU A 43 -5.77 -16.94 -9.21
C LEU A 43 -4.26 -16.76 -9.39
N ILE A 44 -3.68 -15.78 -8.69
CA ILE A 44 -2.25 -15.45 -8.78
C ILE A 44 -1.49 -15.96 -7.55
N ASP A 45 -0.19 -16.19 -7.71
CA ASP A 45 0.67 -16.63 -6.62
C ASP A 45 0.88 -15.52 -5.57
N SER A 46 1.29 -15.94 -4.36
CA SER A 46 1.50 -15.03 -3.23
C SER A 46 2.51 -13.92 -3.55
N PHE A 47 3.63 -14.21 -4.22
CA PHE A 47 4.66 -13.21 -4.50
C PHE A 47 4.19 -12.18 -5.51
N GLN A 48 3.46 -12.60 -6.55
CA GLN A 48 2.87 -11.68 -7.51
C GLN A 48 1.82 -10.77 -6.84
N LEU A 49 0.96 -11.33 -5.99
CA LEU A 49 -0.04 -10.56 -5.23
C LEU A 49 0.61 -9.56 -4.27
N LEU A 50 1.69 -9.95 -3.60
CA LEU A 50 2.49 -9.08 -2.75
C LEU A 50 3.11 -7.93 -3.57
N LYS A 51 3.67 -8.19 -4.75
CA LYS A 51 4.20 -7.12 -5.61
C LYS A 51 3.11 -6.17 -6.10
N GLN A 52 1.93 -6.67 -6.46
CA GLN A 52 0.83 -5.82 -6.92
C GLN A 52 0.29 -4.92 -5.80
N THR A 53 0.14 -5.44 -4.58
CA THR A 53 -0.33 -4.65 -3.43
C THR A 53 0.69 -3.58 -3.02
N GLU A 54 1.99 -3.85 -3.17
CA GLU A 54 3.09 -2.89 -2.91
C GLU A 54 2.94 -1.62 -3.74
N ASN A 55 2.65 -1.75 -5.04
CA ASN A 55 2.50 -0.63 -5.97
C ASN A 55 1.44 0.39 -5.53
N ILE A 56 0.39 -0.06 -4.84
CA ILE A 56 -0.66 0.83 -4.33
C ILE A 56 -0.28 1.37 -2.95
N LEU A 57 0.21 0.50 -2.06
CA LEU A 57 0.44 0.83 -0.65
C LEU A 57 1.58 1.83 -0.44
N ILE A 58 2.55 1.92 -1.36
CA ILE A 58 3.62 2.91 -1.29
C ILE A 58 3.08 4.35 -1.29
N ASP A 59 2.02 4.60 -2.05
CA ASP A 59 1.35 5.91 -2.16
C ASP A 59 0.13 6.02 -1.22
N HIS A 60 -0.51 4.89 -0.92
CA HIS A 60 -1.78 4.81 -0.19
C HIS A 60 -1.70 3.80 0.98
N PRO A 61 -0.84 4.04 1.99
CA PRO A 61 -0.62 3.09 3.08
C PRO A 61 -1.82 2.91 4.02
N ASP A 62 -2.87 3.72 3.91
CA ASP A 62 -4.09 3.60 4.71
C ASP A 62 -5.08 2.55 4.18
N CYS A 63 -4.83 1.96 3.02
CA CYS A 63 -5.69 0.94 2.45
C CYS A 63 -5.62 -0.37 3.27
N PHE A 64 -6.47 -0.48 4.29
CA PHE A 64 -6.49 -1.61 5.22
C PHE A 64 -6.73 -2.96 4.54
N THR A 65 -7.60 -2.99 3.53
CA THR A 65 -7.91 -4.20 2.75
C THR A 65 -6.67 -4.80 2.10
N LEU A 66 -5.79 -3.98 1.51
CA LEU A 66 -4.57 -4.48 0.87
C LEU A 66 -3.59 -5.05 1.90
N TRP A 67 -3.49 -4.46 3.10
CA TRP A 67 -2.69 -5.05 4.18
C TRP A 67 -3.24 -6.41 4.66
N ASN A 68 -4.57 -6.59 4.73
CA ASN A 68 -5.15 -7.91 5.00
C ASN A 68 -4.73 -8.93 3.95
N ILE A 69 -4.87 -8.57 2.67
CA ILE A 69 -4.49 -9.42 1.55
C ILE A 69 -3.00 -9.78 1.62
N ARG A 70 -2.12 -8.82 1.94
CA ARG A 70 -0.68 -9.09 2.15
C ARG A 70 -0.44 -10.12 3.25
N ARG A 71 -1.09 -9.99 4.41
CA ARG A 71 -0.93 -10.95 5.51
C ARG A 71 -1.36 -12.35 5.10
N GLU A 72 -2.49 -12.50 4.41
CA GLU A 72 -2.94 -13.79 3.89
C GLU A 72 -1.93 -14.41 2.92
N SER A 73 -1.27 -13.61 2.08
CA SER A 73 -0.21 -14.07 1.18
C SER A 73 1.05 -14.48 1.92
N ILE A 74 1.46 -13.71 2.94
CA ILE A 74 2.67 -13.97 3.73
C ILE A 74 2.53 -15.24 4.56
N ILE A 75 1.37 -15.50 5.18
CA ILE A 75 1.12 -16.70 5.99
C ILE A 75 1.20 -17.99 5.14
N LYS A 76 1.03 -17.90 3.82
CA LYS A 76 1.16 -19.06 2.91
C LYS A 76 2.61 -19.41 2.54
N LEU A 77 3.58 -18.58 2.92
CA LEU A 77 4.99 -18.85 2.66
C LEU A 77 5.49 -19.96 3.58
N ASN A 78 6.48 -20.74 3.12
CA ASN A 78 7.18 -21.69 3.99
C ASN A 78 8.12 -20.95 4.96
N ASP A 79 8.59 -21.64 6.01
CA ASP A 79 9.36 -21.04 7.10
C ASP A 79 10.61 -20.29 6.62
N ASP A 80 11.36 -20.86 5.66
CA ASP A 80 12.56 -20.25 5.10
C ASP A 80 12.24 -18.94 4.37
N GLN A 81 11.21 -18.96 3.52
CA GLN A 81 10.74 -17.79 2.77
C GLN A 81 10.12 -16.74 3.69
N LEU A 82 9.41 -17.17 4.73
CA LEU A 82 8.68 -16.30 5.65
C LEU A 82 9.64 -15.35 6.35
N LYS A 83 10.73 -15.88 6.93
CA LYS A 83 11.69 -15.05 7.68
C LYS A 83 12.34 -13.98 6.79
N GLU A 84 12.84 -14.38 5.62
CA GLU A 84 13.42 -13.45 4.64
C GLU A 84 12.40 -12.40 4.19
N TYR A 85 11.14 -12.81 3.97
CA TYR A 85 10.10 -11.91 3.52
C TYR A 85 9.65 -10.93 4.61
N LEU A 86 9.60 -11.34 5.88
CA LEU A 86 9.25 -10.46 6.99
C LEU A 86 10.27 -9.31 7.15
N GLU A 87 11.56 -9.57 6.93
CA GLU A 87 12.57 -8.51 6.92
C GLU A 87 12.36 -7.50 5.79
N LYS A 88 12.03 -7.98 4.58
CA LYS A 88 11.64 -7.13 3.44
C LYS A 88 10.37 -6.33 3.74
N GLU A 89 9.37 -6.94 4.38
CA GLU A 89 8.13 -6.28 4.77
C GLU A 89 8.37 -5.18 5.82
N LEU A 90 9.33 -5.37 6.74
CA LEU A 90 9.75 -4.32 7.67
C LEU A 90 10.43 -3.14 6.96
N GLN A 91 11.22 -3.39 5.91
CA GLN A 91 11.76 -2.30 5.08
C GLN A 91 10.64 -1.58 4.33
N PHE A 92 9.69 -2.33 3.77
CA PHE A 92 8.55 -1.77 3.04
C PHE A 92 7.65 -0.90 3.92
N THR A 93 7.31 -1.36 5.13
CA THR A 93 6.53 -0.55 6.10
C THR A 93 7.29 0.72 6.50
N GLN A 94 8.62 0.68 6.60
CA GLN A 94 9.41 1.88 6.85
C GLN A 94 9.32 2.89 5.71
N ILE A 95 9.32 2.45 4.44
CA ILE A 95 9.13 3.32 3.28
C ILE A 95 7.74 3.96 3.33
N CYS A 96 6.70 3.16 3.56
CA CYS A 96 5.31 3.64 3.67
C CYS A 96 5.14 4.68 4.79
N LEU A 97 5.73 4.43 5.97
CA LEU A 97 5.66 5.32 7.12
C LEU A 97 6.43 6.64 6.92
N LYS A 98 7.48 6.66 6.08
CA LYS A 98 8.13 7.91 5.68
C LYS A 98 7.19 8.80 4.87
N SER A 99 6.32 8.20 4.05
CA SER A 99 5.31 8.91 3.26
C SER A 99 4.12 9.36 4.10
N ASN A 100 3.61 8.48 4.97
CA ASN A 100 2.53 8.78 5.90
C ASN A 100 2.79 8.19 7.30
N PRO A 101 3.40 8.96 8.22
CA PRO A 101 3.74 8.47 9.56
C PRO A 101 2.50 8.25 10.45
N GLN A 102 1.33 8.76 10.05
CA GLN A 102 0.07 8.63 10.78
C GLN A 102 -0.74 7.41 10.33
N SER A 103 -0.22 6.59 9.40
CA SER A 103 -0.94 5.43 8.89
C SER A 103 -1.07 4.32 9.93
N TYR A 104 -2.26 4.19 10.52
CA TYR A 104 -2.56 3.15 11.50
C TYR A 104 -2.40 1.74 10.90
N SER A 105 -2.90 1.53 9.68
CA SER A 105 -2.83 0.26 8.97
C SER A 105 -1.38 -0.19 8.75
N CYS A 106 -0.49 0.74 8.43
CA CYS A 106 0.93 0.45 8.22
C CYS A 106 1.66 0.14 9.53
N TRP A 107 1.40 0.92 10.60
CA TRP A 107 1.93 0.61 11.93
C TRP A 107 1.47 -0.76 12.44
N TYR A 108 0.20 -1.10 12.22
CA TYR A 108 -0.34 -2.41 12.56
C TYR A 108 0.37 -3.54 11.81
N GLN A 109 0.59 -3.38 10.50
CA GLN A 109 1.38 -4.35 9.72
C GLN A 109 2.79 -4.52 10.29
N ARG A 110 3.48 -3.41 10.60
CA ARG A 110 4.82 -3.45 11.17
C ARG A 110 4.85 -4.20 12.51
N GLN A 111 3.90 -3.92 13.39
CA GLN A 111 3.75 -4.64 14.66
C GLN A 111 3.49 -6.13 14.44
N TRP A 112 2.66 -6.49 13.46
CA TRP A 112 2.36 -7.87 13.11
C TRP A 112 3.63 -8.63 12.65
N CYS A 113 4.43 -8.03 11.75
CA CYS A 113 5.71 -8.62 11.32
C CYS A 113 6.68 -8.82 12.49
N LEU A 114 6.79 -7.83 13.39
CA LEU A 114 7.68 -7.92 14.55
C LEU A 114 7.24 -8.99 15.57
N LYS A 115 5.96 -9.30 15.65
CA LYS A 115 5.47 -10.40 16.49
C LYS A 115 5.87 -11.75 15.90
N LEU A 116 5.68 -11.93 14.60
CA LEU A 116 6.03 -13.18 13.92
C LEU A 116 7.54 -13.46 13.87
N LEU A 117 8.39 -12.43 13.79
CA LEU A 117 9.85 -12.62 13.83
C LEU A 117 10.40 -12.99 15.22
N LYS A 118 9.61 -12.79 16.29
CA LYS A 118 10.01 -13.12 17.66
C LYS A 118 9.67 -14.56 18.05
N GLU A 119 8.74 -15.18 17.32
CA GLU A 119 8.37 -16.59 17.45
C GLU A 119 9.37 -17.46 16.68
#